data_AF-S7RES5-F1
#
_entry.id   AF-S7RES5-F1
#
_cell.length_a   1.000
_cell.length_b   1.000
_cell.length_c   1.000
_cell.angle_alpha   90.00
_cell.angle_beta   90.00
_cell.angle_gamma   90.00
#
_symmetry.space_group_name_H-M   'P 1'
#
loop_
_entity.id
_entity.type
_entity.pdbx_description
1 polymer ?
#
loop_
_entity_poly.entity_id
_entity_poly.type
_entity_poly.pdbx_seq_one_letter_code
_entity_poly.pdbx_strand_id
1 'polypeptide(L)'
;MAEQDESAKLWKVNRTIHELVKDRGYQVSDEEIHMDLATFRSHYANSGGSVDRNQLNFFTNHTYNPQDQIFVFFSEEKSVGVKTMRKLLGILEEKSIQRGIIIFPGNMTPSARKVIVAMSQQFKLEEFSESDLLVNITHHTLVPRHEVLSPEDKRILLERYRLKETQLPRIQLADPVARYYGLKRGQVVKITRPSETAGRYASYRICF
;
A
#
# COMPACT_ATOMS: atom_id res chain seq x y z
N MET A 1 -4.08 -8.74 -29.01
CA MET A 1 -5.13 -8.14 -28.15
C MET A 1 -4.86 -8.34 -26.67
N ALA A 2 -4.51 -9.54 -26.19
CA ALA A 2 -4.23 -9.79 -24.76
C ALA A 2 -2.97 -9.07 -24.20
N GLU A 3 -1.92 -8.88 -24.99
CA GLU A 3 -0.65 -8.27 -24.52
C GLU A 3 -0.70 -6.73 -24.43
N GLN A 4 -1.45 -6.08 -25.33
CA GLN A 4 -1.72 -4.64 -25.22
C GLN A 4 -2.53 -4.28 -23.97
N ASP A 5 -3.34 -5.23 -23.48
CA ASP A 5 -4.13 -5.09 -22.25
C ASP A 5 -3.25 -5.21 -20.99
N GLU A 6 -2.20 -6.04 -21.02
CA GLU A 6 -1.27 -6.19 -19.88
C GLU A 6 -0.49 -4.91 -19.57
N SER A 7 0.07 -4.24 -20.59
CA SER A 7 0.79 -2.97 -20.39
C SER A 7 -0.11 -1.89 -19.79
N ALA A 8 -1.37 -1.80 -20.24
CA ALA A 8 -2.34 -0.85 -19.72
C ALA A 8 -2.77 -1.19 -18.28
N LYS A 9 -2.89 -2.50 -17.98
CA LYS A 9 -3.16 -3.00 -16.63
C LYS A 9 -2.03 -2.62 -15.67
N LEU A 10 -0.79 -2.93 -16.03
CA LEU A 10 0.39 -2.63 -15.21
C LEU A 10 0.61 -1.13 -15.04
N TRP A 11 0.33 -0.32 -16.06
CA TRP A 11 0.35 1.14 -15.95
C TRP A 11 -0.60 1.66 -14.86
N LYS A 12 -1.85 1.14 -14.81
CA LYS A 12 -2.82 1.50 -13.75
C LYS A 12 -2.34 1.06 -12.37
N VAL A 13 -1.85 -0.17 -12.27
CA VAL A 13 -1.30 -0.72 -11.00
C VAL A 13 -0.11 0.13 -10.53
N ASN A 14 0.78 0.50 -11.46
CA ASN A 14 1.93 1.36 -11.19
C ASN A 14 1.49 2.71 -10.63
N ARG A 15 0.54 3.37 -11.28
CA ARG A 15 -0.01 4.63 -10.77
C ARG A 15 -0.59 4.49 -9.37
N THR A 16 -1.46 3.50 -9.15
CA THR A 16 -2.12 3.29 -7.85
C THR A 16 -1.11 3.00 -6.74
N ILE A 17 -0.04 2.23 -7.00
CA ILE A 17 0.97 1.98 -5.96
C ILE A 17 1.79 3.23 -5.65
N HIS A 18 2.10 4.06 -6.64
CA HIS A 18 2.79 5.34 -6.44
C HIS A 18 1.92 6.31 -5.61
N GLU A 19 0.62 6.40 -5.91
CA GLU A 19 -0.35 7.14 -5.10
C GLU A 19 -0.42 6.61 -3.66
N LEU A 20 -0.52 5.28 -3.49
CA LEU A 20 -0.56 4.63 -2.17
C LEU A 20 0.68 4.92 -1.34
N VAL A 21 1.86 4.83 -1.95
CA VAL A 21 3.14 5.10 -1.28
C VAL A 21 3.23 6.58 -0.90
N LYS A 22 2.79 7.49 -1.77
CA LYS A 22 2.70 8.93 -1.48
C LYS A 22 1.74 9.24 -0.33
N ASP A 23 0.56 8.64 -0.32
CA ASP A 23 -0.46 8.82 0.73
C ASP A 23 0.02 8.33 2.11
N ARG A 24 0.97 7.39 2.14
CA ARG A 24 1.64 6.93 3.36
C ARG A 24 2.77 7.87 3.83
N GLY A 25 3.01 8.99 3.15
CA GLY A 25 4.00 9.99 3.50
C GLY A 25 5.40 9.73 2.93
N TYR A 26 5.54 8.81 1.98
CA TYR A 26 6.82 8.57 1.29
C TYR A 26 6.99 9.52 0.11
N GLN A 27 8.25 9.73 -0.28
CA GLN A 27 8.60 10.61 -1.37
C GLN A 27 8.31 9.92 -2.70
N VAL A 28 7.39 10.49 -3.48
CA VAL A 28 7.07 10.02 -4.83
C VAL A 28 6.90 11.24 -5.70
N SER A 29 7.51 11.23 -6.89
CA SER A 29 7.41 12.37 -7.80
C SER A 29 6.03 12.42 -8.45
N ASP A 30 5.56 13.63 -8.74
CA ASP A 30 4.28 13.79 -9.45
C ASP A 30 4.37 13.26 -10.89
N GLU A 31 5.56 13.25 -11.49
CA GLU A 31 5.82 12.70 -12.82
C GLU A 31 5.59 11.18 -12.85
N GLU A 32 6.00 10.43 -11.82
CA GLU A 32 5.75 8.99 -11.73
C GLU A 32 4.26 8.65 -11.60
N ILE A 33 3.48 9.51 -10.93
CA ILE A 33 2.03 9.31 -10.74
C ILE A 33 1.26 9.67 -12.01
N HIS A 34 1.60 10.78 -12.66
CA HIS A 34 0.87 11.30 -13.81
C HIS A 34 1.44 10.86 -15.16
N MET A 35 2.40 9.92 -15.15
CA MET A 35 2.95 9.31 -16.37
C MET A 35 1.83 8.77 -17.26
N ASP A 36 1.83 9.15 -18.54
CA ASP A 36 0.85 8.65 -19.49
C ASP A 36 1.21 7.23 -19.99
N LEU A 37 0.24 6.55 -20.62
CA LEU A 37 0.41 5.18 -21.08
C LEU A 37 1.47 5.07 -22.20
N ALA A 38 1.62 6.10 -23.03
CA ALA A 38 2.57 6.10 -24.14
C ALA A 38 4.02 6.15 -23.61
N THR A 39 4.28 7.05 -22.67
CA THR A 39 5.55 7.20 -21.96
C THR A 39 5.87 5.93 -21.16
N PHE A 40 4.89 5.40 -20.42
CA PHE A 40 5.05 4.14 -19.70
C PHE A 40 5.48 2.98 -20.62
N ARG A 41 4.85 2.84 -21.78
CA ARG A 41 5.24 1.83 -22.78
C ARG A 41 6.64 2.09 -23.33
N SER A 42 7.00 3.34 -23.57
CA SER A 42 8.35 3.68 -24.06
C SER A 42 9.45 3.34 -23.05
N HIS A 43 9.17 3.47 -21.75
CA HIS A 43 10.16 3.18 -20.71
C HIS A 43 10.26 1.70 -20.36
N TYR A 44 9.11 0.99 -20.29
CA TYR A 44 9.03 -0.32 -19.65
C TYR A 44 8.58 -1.45 -20.58
N ALA A 45 8.06 -1.15 -21.77
CA ALA A 45 7.64 -2.19 -22.72
C ALA A 45 8.76 -2.50 -23.72
N ASN A 46 9.00 -3.80 -23.93
CA ASN A 46 9.92 -4.27 -24.96
C ASN A 46 9.28 -4.13 -26.36
N SER A 47 10.07 -4.38 -27.42
CA SER A 47 9.58 -4.33 -28.82
C SER A 47 8.37 -5.22 -29.11
N GLY A 48 8.12 -6.23 -28.27
CA GLY A 48 6.94 -7.11 -28.32
C GLY A 48 5.73 -6.65 -27.49
N GLY A 49 5.80 -5.49 -26.82
CA GLY A 49 4.71 -4.95 -26.00
C GLY A 49 4.55 -5.56 -24.60
N SER A 50 5.41 -6.52 -24.22
CA SER A 50 5.48 -7.07 -22.87
C SER A 50 6.30 -6.17 -21.95
N VAL A 51 5.88 -6.08 -20.69
CA VAL A 51 6.54 -5.25 -19.66
C VAL A 51 7.34 -6.14 -18.72
N ASP A 52 8.63 -5.80 -18.54
CA ASP A 52 9.46 -6.43 -17.51
C ASP A 52 9.07 -5.89 -16.14
N ARG A 53 8.43 -6.74 -15.32
CA ARG A 53 7.98 -6.38 -13.98
C ARG A 53 9.14 -6.02 -13.05
N ASN A 54 10.35 -6.55 -13.26
CA ASN A 54 11.48 -6.19 -12.41
C ASN A 54 11.88 -4.71 -12.55
N GLN A 55 11.62 -4.09 -13.71
CA GLN A 55 11.89 -2.67 -13.94
C GLN A 55 10.90 -1.75 -13.23
N LEU A 56 9.75 -2.28 -12.82
CA LEU A 56 8.75 -1.55 -12.01
C LEU A 56 9.09 -1.57 -10.52
N ASN A 57 10.09 -2.35 -10.09
CA ASN A 57 10.54 -2.35 -8.70
C ASN A 57 11.17 -1.02 -8.36
N PHE A 58 10.77 -0.43 -7.23
CA PHE A 58 11.37 0.81 -6.74
C PHE A 58 11.44 0.81 -5.22
N PHE A 59 12.31 1.66 -4.67
CA PHE A 59 12.33 1.97 -3.25
C PHE A 59 12.28 3.48 -3.08
N THR A 60 11.75 3.91 -1.95
CA THR A 60 11.73 5.33 -1.59
C THR A 60 11.82 5.53 -0.08
N ASN A 61 12.09 6.76 0.32
CA ASN A 61 12.28 7.19 1.69
C ASN A 61 11.07 7.96 2.19
N HIS A 62 10.82 7.89 3.49
CA HIS A 62 9.77 8.68 4.11
C HIS A 62 10.15 10.16 4.14
N THR A 63 9.18 11.04 3.87
CA THR A 63 9.40 12.49 3.71
C THR A 63 10.05 13.13 4.94
N TYR A 64 9.66 12.68 6.14
CA TYR A 64 10.16 13.22 7.41
C TYR A 64 11.30 12.40 8.03
N ASN A 65 11.54 11.17 7.56
CA ASN A 65 12.55 10.29 8.13
C ASN A 65 13.22 9.48 7.02
N PRO A 66 14.38 9.92 6.50
CA PRO A 66 15.08 9.22 5.42
C PRO A 66 15.49 7.78 5.75
N GLN A 67 15.56 7.40 7.03
CA GLN A 67 15.87 6.04 7.48
C GLN A 67 14.66 5.09 7.40
N ASP A 68 13.43 5.63 7.37
CA ASP A 68 12.25 4.81 7.12
C ASP A 68 12.08 4.68 5.60
N GLN A 69 12.56 3.56 5.07
CA GLN A 69 12.50 3.24 3.65
C GLN A 69 11.43 2.16 3.38
N ILE A 70 10.87 2.21 2.18
CA ILE A 70 9.92 1.20 1.68
C ILE A 70 10.39 0.69 0.32
N PHE A 71 10.31 -0.63 0.13
CA PHE A 71 10.60 -1.28 -1.15
C PHE A 71 9.33 -1.91 -1.72
N VAL A 72 9.05 -1.63 -2.99
CA VAL A 72 7.95 -2.21 -3.75
C VAL A 72 8.51 -3.21 -4.76
N PHE A 73 8.02 -4.45 -4.67
CA PHE A 73 8.46 -5.58 -5.47
C PHE A 73 7.31 -6.16 -6.30
N PHE A 74 7.45 -6.11 -7.62
CA PHE A 74 6.57 -6.72 -8.60
C PHE A 74 7.05 -8.13 -8.94
N SER A 75 6.22 -9.12 -8.62
CA SER A 75 6.47 -10.52 -8.93
C SER A 75 6.03 -10.87 -10.35
N GLU A 76 6.91 -11.53 -11.09
CA GLU A 76 6.58 -12.15 -12.39
C GLU A 76 5.73 -13.42 -12.24
N GLU A 77 5.88 -14.13 -11.13
CA GLU A 77 5.15 -15.37 -10.89
C GLU A 77 3.67 -15.07 -10.62
N LYS A 78 2.77 -15.71 -11.39
CA LYS A 78 1.31 -15.64 -11.16
C LYS A 78 0.93 -16.12 -9.77
N SER A 79 1.57 -17.20 -9.29
CA SER A 79 1.38 -17.74 -7.95
C SER A 79 2.67 -17.57 -7.17
N VAL A 80 2.66 -16.69 -6.16
CA VAL A 80 3.87 -16.37 -5.40
C VAL A 80 4.17 -17.47 -4.40
N GLY A 81 5.32 -18.12 -4.59
CA GLY A 81 5.86 -19.15 -3.72
C GLY A 81 6.86 -18.64 -2.67
N VAL A 82 7.34 -19.55 -1.83
CA VAL A 82 8.37 -19.26 -0.81
C VAL A 82 9.70 -18.81 -1.44
N LYS A 83 10.03 -19.28 -2.65
CA LYS A 83 11.25 -18.89 -3.38
C LYS A 83 11.28 -17.39 -3.65
N THR A 84 10.18 -16.85 -4.17
CA THR A 84 10.04 -15.42 -4.47
C THR A 84 10.04 -14.57 -3.20
N MET A 85 9.42 -15.06 -2.12
CA MET A 85 9.53 -14.41 -0.81
C MET A 85 10.97 -14.34 -0.29
N ARG A 86 11.76 -15.41 -0.46
CA ARG A 86 13.19 -15.40 -0.08
C ARG A 86 13.99 -14.41 -0.92
N LYS A 87 13.71 -14.28 -2.22
CA LYS A 87 14.31 -13.26 -3.09
C LYS A 87 14.01 -11.85 -2.55
N LEU A 88 12.76 -11.56 -2.22
CA LEU A 88 12.36 -10.29 -1.62
C LEU A 88 13.09 -10.03 -0.30
N LEU A 89 13.11 -11.00 0.61
CA LEU A 89 13.79 -10.88 1.90
C LEU A 89 15.29 -10.61 1.74
N GLY A 90 15.96 -11.29 0.81
CA GLY A 90 17.38 -11.05 0.52
C GLY A 90 17.65 -9.61 0.08
N ILE A 91 16.79 -9.05 -0.78
CA ILE A 91 16.91 -7.64 -1.22
C ILE A 91 16.68 -6.68 -0.03
N LEU A 92 15.71 -6.96 0.83
CA LEU A 92 15.42 -6.15 2.01
C LEU A 92 16.58 -6.18 3.02
N GLU A 93 17.18 -7.34 3.24
CA GLU A 93 18.36 -7.51 4.10
C GLU A 93 19.58 -6.78 3.53
N GLU A 94 19.88 -6.99 2.24
CA GLU A 94 21.01 -6.35 1.56
C GLU A 94 20.92 -4.82 1.59
N LYS A 95 19.71 -4.28 1.37
CA LYS A 95 19.46 -2.84 1.40
C LYS A 95 19.16 -2.29 2.79
N SER A 96 19.11 -3.13 3.83
CA SER A 96 18.71 -2.75 5.20
C SER A 96 17.34 -2.06 5.28
N ILE A 97 16.38 -2.47 4.44
CA ILE A 97 15.02 -1.91 4.37
C ILE A 97 14.06 -2.77 5.21
N GLN A 98 13.30 -2.15 6.11
CA GLN A 98 12.37 -2.87 6.99
C GLN A 98 10.98 -3.09 6.39
N ARG A 99 10.56 -2.29 5.39
CA ARG A 99 9.21 -2.33 4.82
C ARG A 99 9.24 -2.83 3.38
N GLY A 100 8.43 -3.84 3.10
CA GLY A 100 8.30 -4.43 1.78
C GLY A 100 6.84 -4.56 1.37
N ILE A 101 6.53 -4.14 0.16
CA ILE A 101 5.25 -4.43 -0.50
C ILE A 101 5.53 -5.40 -1.65
N ILE A 102 4.83 -6.54 -1.69
CA ILE A 102 4.85 -7.46 -2.83
C ILE A 102 3.55 -7.38 -3.62
N ILE A 103 3.69 -7.19 -4.94
CA ILE A 103 2.60 -7.12 -5.91
C ILE A 103 2.69 -8.34 -6.82
N PHE A 104 1.56 -9.02 -7.08
CA PHE A 104 1.53 -10.23 -7.91
C PHE A 104 0.27 -10.35 -8.77
N PRO A 105 0.36 -10.97 -9.98
CA PRO A 105 -0.77 -11.04 -10.90
C PRO A 105 -1.91 -11.96 -10.46
N GLY A 106 -1.60 -13.06 -9.78
CA GLY A 106 -2.59 -14.07 -9.39
C GLY A 106 -2.77 -14.15 -7.88
N ASN A 107 -2.25 -15.20 -7.25
CA ASN A 107 -2.47 -15.49 -5.84
C ASN A 107 -1.17 -15.69 -5.06
N MET A 108 -1.20 -15.40 -3.76
CA MET A 108 -0.14 -15.78 -2.84
C MET A 108 -0.42 -17.19 -2.30
N THR A 109 0.57 -18.08 -2.35
CA THR A 109 0.43 -19.43 -1.75
C THR A 109 0.31 -19.35 -0.22
N PRO A 110 -0.44 -20.25 0.45
CA PRO A 110 -0.54 -20.26 1.90
C PRO A 110 0.83 -20.37 2.61
N SER A 111 1.77 -21.12 2.02
CA SER A 111 3.13 -21.24 2.53
C SER A 111 3.90 -19.91 2.48
N ALA A 112 3.73 -19.12 1.42
CA ALA A 112 4.33 -17.81 1.32
C ALA A 112 3.71 -16.81 2.30
N ARG A 113 2.39 -16.84 2.53
CA ARG A 113 1.74 -16.05 3.59
C ARG A 113 2.27 -16.36 4.99
N LYS A 114 2.57 -17.64 5.28
CA LYS A 114 3.20 -18.01 6.56
C LYS A 114 4.56 -17.34 6.75
N VAL A 115 5.32 -17.09 5.67
CA VAL A 115 6.59 -16.36 5.74
C VAL A 115 6.37 -14.91 6.17
N ILE A 116 5.36 -14.24 5.62
CA ILE A 116 5.00 -12.86 6.03
C ILE A 116 4.72 -12.80 7.54
N VAL A 117 3.94 -13.75 8.06
CA VAL A 117 3.63 -13.82 9.49
C VAL A 117 4.87 -14.15 10.32
N ALA A 118 5.68 -15.12 9.90
CA ALA A 118 6.88 -15.54 10.61
C ALA A 118 7.94 -14.42 10.71
N MET A 119 8.06 -13.60 9.67
CA MET A 119 9.02 -12.50 9.59
C MET A 119 8.48 -11.17 10.13
N SER A 120 7.24 -11.13 10.64
CA SER A 120 6.56 -9.90 11.07
C SER A 120 7.25 -9.11 12.19
N GLN A 121 8.15 -9.74 12.95
CA GLN A 121 8.96 -9.10 13.98
C GLN A 121 10.16 -8.33 13.40
N GLN A 122 10.69 -8.78 12.26
CA GLN A 122 11.88 -8.20 11.61
C GLN A 122 11.47 -7.26 10.48
N PHE A 123 10.54 -7.71 9.62
CA PHE A 123 10.09 -7.01 8.44
C PHE A 123 8.60 -6.72 8.50
N LYS A 124 8.22 -5.56 7.96
CA LYS A 124 6.83 -5.16 7.75
C LYS A 124 6.49 -5.46 6.29
N LEU A 125 6.03 -6.68 6.06
CA LEU A 125 5.69 -7.17 4.73
C LEU A 125 4.19 -7.06 4.48
N GLU A 126 3.82 -6.55 3.31
CA GLU A 126 2.46 -6.39 2.86
C GLU A 126 2.29 -6.99 1.47
N GLU A 127 1.11 -7.54 1.19
CA GLU A 127 0.81 -8.23 -0.06
C GLU A 127 -0.36 -7.54 -0.77
N PHE A 128 -0.25 -7.34 -2.09
CA PHE A 128 -1.32 -6.87 -2.94
C PHE A 128 -1.40 -7.72 -4.22
N SER A 129 -2.62 -8.06 -4.62
CA SER A 129 -2.82 -8.57 -5.98
C SER A 129 -2.78 -7.38 -6.95
N GLU A 130 -2.35 -7.60 -8.20
CA GLU A 130 -2.47 -6.58 -9.26
C GLU A 130 -3.93 -6.13 -9.41
N SER A 131 -4.90 -7.04 -9.19
CA SER A 131 -6.32 -6.74 -9.24
C SER A 131 -6.77 -5.77 -8.14
N ASP A 132 -6.19 -5.85 -6.94
CA ASP A 132 -6.48 -4.94 -5.82
C ASP A 132 -6.06 -3.48 -6.16
N LEU A 133 -5.08 -3.31 -7.05
CA LEU A 133 -4.45 -2.02 -7.38
C LEU A 133 -4.89 -1.45 -8.73
N LEU A 134 -5.83 -2.08 -9.44
CA LEU A 134 -6.32 -1.57 -10.73
C LEU A 134 -7.02 -0.21 -10.61
N VAL A 135 -7.64 0.04 -9.47
CA VAL A 135 -8.38 1.26 -9.17
C VAL A 135 -8.01 1.69 -7.77
N ASN A 136 -7.64 2.95 -7.61
CA ASN A 136 -7.46 3.52 -6.27
C ASN A 136 -8.82 3.71 -5.60
N ILE A 137 -9.09 2.90 -4.57
CA ILE A 137 -10.34 2.93 -3.81
C ILE A 137 -10.54 4.24 -3.05
N THR A 138 -9.48 4.97 -2.72
CA THR A 138 -9.59 6.23 -1.94
C THR A 138 -10.21 7.36 -2.74
N HIS A 139 -10.16 7.29 -4.07
CA HIS A 139 -10.78 8.26 -4.97
C HIS A 139 -12.28 8.00 -5.20
N HIS A 140 -12.80 6.89 -4.68
CA HIS A 140 -14.21 6.55 -4.85
C HIS A 140 -15.11 7.47 -4.01
N THR A 141 -16.22 7.93 -4.59
CA THR A 141 -17.14 8.90 -3.96
C THR A 141 -17.72 8.43 -2.62
N LEU A 142 -17.94 7.12 -2.48
CA LEU A 142 -18.44 6.51 -1.24
C LEU A 142 -17.35 6.29 -0.17
N VAL A 143 -16.07 6.45 -0.51
CA VAL A 143 -14.96 6.25 0.43
C VAL A 143 -14.58 7.61 1.01
N PRO A 144 -14.84 7.87 2.30
CA PRO A 144 -14.45 9.13 2.93
C PRO A 144 -12.93 9.23 3.08
N ARG A 145 -12.44 10.44 3.39
CA ARG A 145 -11.01 10.65 3.63
C ARG A 145 -10.61 10.05 4.97
N HIS A 146 -9.54 9.25 4.95
CA HIS A 146 -8.95 8.61 6.11
C HIS A 146 -7.56 9.22 6.40
N GLU A 147 -7.30 9.57 7.65
CA GLU A 147 -6.03 10.13 8.12
C GLU A 147 -5.54 9.32 9.32
N VAL A 148 -4.35 8.72 9.20
CA VAL A 148 -3.76 7.94 10.31
C VAL A 148 -3.28 8.90 11.39
N LEU A 149 -3.73 8.70 12.63
CA LEU A 149 -3.31 9.53 13.75
C LEU A 149 -1.93 9.11 14.26
N SER A 150 -1.13 10.10 14.65
CA SER A 150 0.10 9.86 15.38
C SER A 150 -0.21 9.30 16.78
N PRO A 151 0.76 8.63 17.45
CA PRO A 151 0.58 8.18 18.82
C PRO A 151 0.20 9.31 19.79
N GLU A 152 0.70 10.52 19.53
CA GLU A 152 0.40 11.71 20.34
C GLU A 152 -1.02 12.22 20.09
N ASP A 153 -1.44 12.31 18.82
CA ASP A 153 -2.83 12.69 18.48
C ASP A 153 -3.84 11.67 19.04
N LYS A 154 -3.49 10.37 19.04
CA LYS A 154 -4.28 9.33 19.68
C LYS A 154 -4.43 9.58 21.17
N ARG A 155 -3.34 9.93 21.88
CA ARG A 155 -3.38 10.25 23.32
C ARG A 155 -4.28 11.45 23.59
N ILE A 156 -4.10 12.53 22.84
CA ILE A 156 -4.92 13.76 22.94
C ILE A 156 -6.41 13.45 22.69
N LEU A 157 -6.72 12.60 21.71
CA LEU A 157 -8.09 12.18 21.41
C LEU A 157 -8.73 11.47 22.60
N LEU A 158 -8.04 10.47 23.15
CA LEU A 158 -8.55 9.66 24.27
C LEU A 158 -8.75 10.52 25.52
N GLU A 159 -7.84 11.45 25.80
CA GLU A 159 -7.95 12.40 26.92
C GLU A 159 -9.11 13.37 26.73
N ARG A 160 -9.24 13.97 25.54
CA ARG A 160 -10.30 14.95 25.22
C ARG A 160 -11.69 14.37 25.44
N TYR A 161 -11.93 13.15 24.98
CA TYR A 161 -13.22 12.48 25.10
C TYR A 161 -13.35 11.59 26.34
N ARG A 162 -12.28 11.47 27.15
CA ARG A 162 -12.20 10.58 28.32
C ARG A 162 -12.60 9.13 27.97
N LEU A 163 -12.10 8.64 26.83
CA LEU A 163 -12.40 7.31 26.30
C LEU A 163 -11.24 6.34 26.55
N LYS A 164 -11.57 5.06 26.71
CA LYS A 164 -10.64 3.94 26.60
C LYS A 164 -10.54 3.49 25.14
N GLU A 165 -9.40 2.93 24.75
CA GLU A 165 -9.18 2.40 23.39
C GLU A 165 -10.25 1.39 22.97
N THR A 166 -10.72 0.57 23.92
CA THR A 166 -11.74 -0.46 23.70
C THR A 166 -13.11 0.09 23.35
N GLN A 167 -13.37 1.37 23.64
CA GLN A 167 -14.64 2.05 23.37
C GLN A 167 -14.70 2.67 21.96
N LEU A 168 -13.57 2.75 21.26
CA LEU A 168 -13.55 3.22 19.88
C LEU A 168 -14.15 2.17 18.94
N PRO A 169 -14.97 2.59 17.95
CA PRO A 169 -15.42 1.68 16.89
C PRO A 169 -14.23 1.06 16.16
N ARG A 170 -14.37 -0.22 15.78
CA ARG A 170 -13.24 -0.98 15.20
C ARG A 170 -13.25 -0.93 13.67
N ILE A 171 -12.06 -0.98 13.09
CA ILE A 171 -11.82 -1.29 11.67
C ILE A 171 -10.98 -2.56 11.60
N GLN A 172 -11.37 -3.49 10.74
CA GLN A 172 -10.66 -4.77 10.57
C GLN A 172 -9.35 -4.55 9.82
N LEU A 173 -8.31 -5.30 10.16
CA LEU A 173 -7.05 -5.34 9.37
C LEU A 173 -7.27 -5.75 7.91
N ALA A 174 -8.29 -6.57 7.64
CA ALA A 174 -8.64 -7.02 6.29
C ALA A 174 -9.40 -5.99 5.47
N ASP A 175 -9.82 -4.86 6.08
CA ASP A 175 -10.51 -3.79 5.36
C ASP A 175 -9.59 -3.22 4.26
N PRO A 176 -10.08 -3.02 3.02
CA PRO A 176 -9.27 -2.50 1.92
C PRO A 176 -8.58 -1.17 2.24
N VAL A 177 -9.23 -0.26 2.97
CA VAL A 177 -8.64 1.03 3.37
C VAL A 177 -7.59 0.83 4.47
N ALA A 178 -7.83 -0.11 5.39
CA ALA A 178 -6.82 -0.46 6.40
C ALA A 178 -5.56 -1.04 5.74
N ARG A 179 -5.73 -1.92 4.74
CA ARG A 179 -4.63 -2.42 3.91
C ARG A 179 -3.95 -1.29 3.13
N TYR A 180 -4.72 -0.39 2.51
CA TYR A 180 -4.18 0.74 1.73
C TYR A 180 -3.23 1.60 2.57
N TYR A 181 -3.61 1.99 3.78
CA TYR A 181 -2.77 2.79 4.68
C TYR A 181 -1.77 1.97 5.51
N GLY A 182 -1.76 0.64 5.40
CA GLY A 182 -0.87 -0.23 6.18
C GLY A 182 -1.15 -0.16 7.69
N LEU A 183 -2.42 -0.04 8.08
CA LEU A 183 -2.81 0.10 9.48
C LEU A 183 -2.41 -1.12 10.30
N LYS A 184 -1.93 -0.86 11.52
CA LYS A 184 -1.57 -1.86 12.52
C LYS A 184 -2.53 -1.84 13.69
N ARG A 185 -2.60 -2.98 14.38
CA ARG A 185 -3.39 -3.11 15.61
C ARG A 185 -3.08 -2.00 16.59
N GLY A 186 -4.13 -1.37 17.11
CA GLY A 186 -4.04 -0.27 18.06
C GLY A 186 -3.84 1.12 17.43
N GLN A 187 -3.57 1.23 16.13
CA GLN A 187 -3.58 2.53 15.46
C GLN A 187 -5.00 3.05 15.28
N VAL A 188 -5.15 4.38 15.32
CA VAL A 188 -6.43 5.05 15.17
C VAL A 188 -6.42 5.84 13.87
N VAL A 189 -7.51 5.73 13.12
CA VAL A 189 -7.75 6.49 11.89
C VAL A 189 -8.88 7.48 12.12
N LYS A 190 -8.65 8.74 11.72
CA LYS A 190 -9.67 9.77 11.63
C LYS A 190 -10.33 9.68 10.27
N ILE A 191 -11.66 9.65 10.26
CA ILE A 191 -12.49 9.55 9.06
C ILE A 191 -13.28 10.84 8.94
N THR A 192 -13.05 11.60 7.88
CA THR A 192 -13.76 12.84 7.62
C THR A 192 -14.73 12.63 6.46
N ARG A 193 -16.02 12.79 6.72
CA ARG A 193 -17.09 12.62 5.72
C ARG A 193 -17.95 13.88 5.57
N PRO A 194 -18.51 14.15 4.39
CA PRO A 194 -19.54 15.17 4.24
C PRO A 194 -20.76 14.80 5.10
N SER A 195 -21.39 15.80 5.68
CA SER A 195 -22.59 15.65 6.52
C SER A 195 -23.60 16.71 6.11
N GLU A 196 -24.85 16.28 5.88
CA GLU A 196 -25.93 17.19 5.48
C GLU A 196 -26.22 18.24 6.56
N THR A 197 -26.08 17.90 7.83
CA THR A 197 -26.39 18.78 8.96
C THR A 197 -25.20 19.61 9.42
N ALA A 198 -24.01 19.00 9.53
CA ALA A 198 -22.83 19.64 10.10
C ALA A 198 -21.83 20.13 9.04
N GLY A 199 -22.13 19.96 7.75
CA GLY A 199 -21.21 20.17 6.64
C GLY A 199 -20.12 19.09 6.56
N ARG A 200 -19.32 18.93 7.62
CA ARG A 200 -18.30 17.87 7.75
C ARG A 200 -18.39 17.21 9.11
N TYR A 201 -18.37 15.88 9.13
CA TYR A 201 -18.36 15.08 10.35
C TYR A 201 -17.07 14.27 10.44
N ALA A 202 -16.38 14.37 11.57
CA ALA A 202 -15.20 13.57 11.89
C ALA A 202 -15.58 12.42 12.82
N SER A 203 -15.15 11.21 12.46
CA SER A 203 -15.27 10.00 13.28
C SER A 203 -13.91 9.35 13.45
N TYR A 204 -13.75 8.49 14.45
CA TYR A 204 -12.48 7.85 14.78
C TYR A 204 -12.69 6.35 14.91
N ARG A 205 -11.80 5.55 14.31
CA ARG A 205 -11.83 4.09 14.43
C ARG A 205 -10.48 3.54 14.82
N ILE A 206 -10.46 2.51 15.65
CA ILE A 206 -9.25 1.79 16.06
C ILE A 206 -9.10 0.51 15.24
N CYS A 207 -7.89 0.24 14.76
CA CYS A 207 -7.58 -0.95 13.99
C CYS A 207 -7.35 -2.16 14.92
N PHE A 208 -8.00 -3.28 14.62
CA PHE A 208 -7.92 -4.53 15.38
C PHE A 208 -7.78 -5.76 14.46
#